data_AF-A0A3S1PCW8-F1
#
_entry.id   AF-A0A3S1PCW8-F1
#
_cell.length_a   1.000
_cell.length_b   1.000
_cell.length_c   1.000
_cell.angle_alpha   90.00
_cell.angle_beta   90.00
_cell.angle_gamma   90.00
#
_symmetry.space_group_name_H-M   'P 1'
#
loop_
_entity.id
_entity.type
_entity.pdbx_description
1 polymer ?
#
loop_
_entity_poly.entity_id
_entity_poly.type
_entity_poly.pdbx_seq_one_letter_code
_entity_poly.pdbx_strand_id
1 'polypeptide(L)'
;MTAKWDFWIDRGGTFTDVIGRDPEGGLHPRKLLSENPEAYNDAAIQGIRDLLGLSSGDTIPSGLIGDIKMGTTVATNALLERKGDRVLLLITKGFRDALKIAYQARPDIFAKEIILPEQLYERVVEINERVRADGRVEQLLDIAACRPAIEQARADGIDAVAIVFMHAWKYPDHEKAVAKVCRKLGFSQVSVSHEVSPLIKLVGRGDTAVVDAYLSPILSRYVQRVGQELGVLSPLEGGEERWAEGREKANDLAFSATNARSHSEGQSTKRPEGVLSEGTATTSSPVDPTPPGGFAATLPSRGRESPRLMFMMSSGGLTAADMFQGKDALLSGPAGGVVGMVETARLAGFDKVIGFDMGGTSTDVAHYDGEYERAFDTEVAGVRIRAPMMRIHTVAAGGGSILHYEAGRFRAGPDSAGANPGPAAYRRGGPLAVTDANVMLGKLQPDFFPAIFGPGQDEPLDVETVRAKFAALAAEIGDGRSPETVAEGFVTIAVENMANAIKKISVQRGYDVTEYLLNCFG
;
A
#
# COMPACT_ATOMS: atom_id res chain seq x y z
N MET A 1 -2.38 -4.96 -35.63
CA MET A 1 -2.54 -4.44 -34.26
C MET A 1 -3.26 -5.52 -33.47
N THR A 2 -2.79 -5.88 -32.29
CA THR A 2 -3.43 -6.92 -31.48
C THR A 2 -4.76 -6.40 -30.93
N ALA A 3 -5.86 -7.10 -31.21
CA ALA A 3 -7.21 -6.75 -30.78
C ALA A 3 -7.42 -7.04 -29.27
N LYS A 4 -6.70 -6.30 -28.41
CA LYS A 4 -6.66 -6.54 -26.96
C LYS A 4 -6.98 -5.27 -26.19
N TRP A 5 -7.62 -5.46 -25.04
CA TRP A 5 -7.85 -4.44 -24.02
C TRP A 5 -6.70 -4.41 -23.01
N ASP A 6 -6.30 -3.20 -22.61
CA ASP A 6 -5.40 -2.98 -21.46
C ASP A 6 -6.18 -2.35 -20.31
N PHE A 7 -5.85 -2.69 -19.07
CA PHE A 7 -6.55 -2.17 -17.89
C PHE A 7 -5.59 -1.58 -16.84
N TRP A 8 -5.98 -0.46 -16.26
CA TRP A 8 -5.37 0.16 -15.09
C TRP A 8 -6.42 0.24 -13.99
N ILE A 9 -6.10 -0.32 -12.83
CA ILE A 9 -7.06 -0.47 -11.75
C ILE A 9 -6.46 0.03 -10.45
N ASP A 10 -7.19 0.88 -9.74
CA ASP A 10 -6.89 1.19 -8.35
C ASP A 10 -8.02 0.71 -7.46
N ARG A 11 -7.72 -0.29 -6.64
CA ARG A 11 -8.67 -0.82 -5.66
C ARG A 11 -8.48 -0.09 -4.32
N GLY A 12 -9.21 1.02 -4.18
CA GLY A 12 -9.32 1.79 -2.94
C GLY A 12 -10.21 1.14 -1.87
N GLY A 13 -10.36 1.81 -0.73
CA GLY A 13 -11.22 1.34 0.38
C GLY A 13 -12.72 1.50 0.11
N THR A 14 -13.13 2.62 -0.51
CA THR A 14 -14.54 2.89 -0.81
C THR A 14 -14.92 2.55 -2.25
N PHE A 15 -14.11 2.98 -3.20
CA PHE A 15 -14.33 2.75 -4.63
C PHE A 15 -13.14 2.06 -5.27
N THR A 16 -13.44 1.30 -6.31
CA THR A 16 -12.47 0.74 -7.25
C THR A 16 -12.62 1.48 -8.57
N ASP A 17 -11.53 2.10 -9.01
CA ASP A 17 -11.45 2.83 -10.26
C ASP A 17 -10.81 1.93 -11.32
N VAL A 18 -11.49 1.77 -12.46
CA VAL A 18 -11.03 0.94 -13.58
C VAL A 18 -10.99 1.80 -14.84
N ILE A 19 -9.83 1.85 -15.48
CA ILE A 19 -9.65 2.45 -16.79
C ILE A 19 -9.33 1.33 -17.75
N GLY A 20 -10.22 1.05 -18.70
CA GLY A 20 -9.94 0.15 -19.83
C GLY A 20 -9.55 0.96 -21.06
N ARG A 21 -8.51 0.50 -21.75
CA ARG A 21 -8.17 0.97 -23.10
C ARG A 21 -8.63 -0.07 -24.10
N ASP A 22 -9.52 0.32 -25.01
CA ASP A 22 -10.00 -0.56 -26.08
C ASP A 22 -8.91 -0.80 -27.16
N PRO A 23 -9.10 -1.77 -28.06
CA PRO A 23 -8.18 -2.05 -29.16
C PRO A 23 -7.94 -0.88 -30.12
N GLU A 24 -8.90 0.03 -30.22
CA GLU A 24 -8.84 1.26 -31.02
C GLU A 24 -8.04 2.38 -30.31
N GLY A 25 -7.77 2.22 -29.02
CA GLY A 25 -7.04 3.13 -28.16
C GLY A 25 -7.89 4.11 -27.34
N GLY A 26 -9.22 4.00 -27.39
CA GLY A 26 -10.17 4.75 -26.57
C GLY A 26 -10.09 4.36 -25.09
N LEU A 27 -10.24 5.34 -24.19
CA LEU A 27 -10.21 5.13 -22.75
C LEU A 27 -11.62 5.14 -22.17
N HIS A 28 -11.94 4.13 -21.36
CA HIS A 28 -13.25 3.90 -20.79
C HIS A 28 -13.14 3.80 -19.26
N PRO A 29 -13.48 4.87 -18.52
CA PRO A 29 -13.49 4.83 -17.07
C PRO A 29 -14.75 4.11 -16.54
N ARG A 30 -14.57 3.40 -15.42
CA ARG A 30 -15.63 2.81 -14.60
C ARG A 30 -15.27 3.00 -13.13
N LYS A 31 -16.29 3.26 -12.31
CA LYS A 31 -16.16 3.38 -10.85
C LYS A 31 -17.17 2.46 -10.21
N LEU A 32 -16.69 1.57 -9.34
CA LEU A 32 -17.49 0.57 -8.63
C LEU A 32 -17.25 0.71 -7.13
N LEU A 33 -18.21 0.30 -6.29
CA LEU A 33 -17.97 0.15 -4.86
C LEU A 33 -16.92 -0.94 -4.63
N SER A 34 -15.92 -0.69 -3.78
CA SER A 34 -14.87 -1.68 -3.53
C SER A 34 -15.38 -2.94 -2.82
N GLU A 35 -16.44 -2.80 -2.03
CA GLU A 35 -17.11 -3.90 -1.35
C GLU A 35 -18.61 -3.85 -1.59
N ASN A 36 -19.10 -4.85 -2.36
CA ASN A 36 -20.51 -5.04 -2.63
C ASN A 36 -20.84 -6.53 -2.82
N PRO A 37 -20.84 -7.32 -1.72
CA PRO A 37 -20.92 -8.78 -1.79
C PRO A 37 -22.25 -9.30 -2.37
N GLU A 38 -23.30 -8.48 -2.38
CA GLU A 38 -24.61 -8.85 -2.94
C GLU A 38 -24.63 -8.86 -4.47
N ALA A 39 -23.61 -8.30 -5.12
CA ALA A 39 -23.60 -8.13 -6.58
C ALA A 39 -22.36 -8.64 -7.28
N TYR A 40 -21.17 -8.52 -6.66
CA TYR A 40 -19.95 -9.05 -7.23
C TYR A 40 -18.97 -9.47 -6.14
N ASN A 41 -18.17 -10.49 -6.48
CA ASN A 41 -17.13 -11.01 -5.58
C ASN A 41 -15.91 -10.09 -5.53
N ASP A 42 -15.58 -9.40 -6.63
CA ASP A 42 -14.45 -8.50 -6.72
C ASP A 42 -14.72 -7.37 -7.72
N ALA A 43 -14.59 -6.13 -7.27
CA ALA A 43 -14.91 -4.94 -8.05
C ALA A 43 -14.01 -4.74 -9.27
N ALA A 44 -12.73 -5.15 -9.20
CA ALA A 44 -11.81 -5.01 -10.31
C ALA A 44 -12.15 -5.97 -11.44
N ILE A 45 -12.46 -7.21 -11.10
CA ILE A 45 -12.96 -8.20 -12.06
C ILE A 45 -14.28 -7.74 -12.65
N GLN A 46 -15.22 -7.24 -11.83
CA GLN A 46 -16.49 -6.72 -12.34
C GLN A 46 -16.29 -5.58 -13.34
N GLY A 47 -15.42 -4.60 -13.04
CA GLY A 47 -15.15 -3.50 -13.97
C GLY A 47 -14.56 -3.96 -15.31
N ILE A 48 -13.72 -5.01 -15.32
CA ILE A 48 -13.25 -5.63 -16.56
C ILE A 48 -14.42 -6.27 -17.33
N ARG A 49 -15.30 -6.99 -16.64
CA ARG A 49 -16.48 -7.63 -17.26
C ARG A 49 -17.42 -6.61 -17.89
N ASP A 50 -17.70 -5.52 -17.18
CA ASP A 50 -18.57 -4.44 -17.67
C ASP A 50 -18.02 -3.81 -18.95
N LEU A 51 -16.70 -3.59 -19.02
CA LEU A 51 -16.04 -3.01 -20.19
C LEU A 51 -15.97 -3.97 -21.37
N LEU A 52 -15.90 -5.28 -21.11
CA LEU A 52 -15.97 -6.32 -22.14
C LEU A 52 -17.42 -6.68 -22.54
N GLY A 53 -18.44 -6.13 -21.86
CA GLY A 53 -19.85 -6.43 -22.11
C GLY A 53 -20.26 -7.86 -21.72
N LEU A 54 -19.62 -8.43 -20.71
CA LEU A 54 -19.86 -9.81 -20.27
C LEU A 54 -21.01 -9.87 -19.24
N SER A 55 -21.88 -10.88 -19.37
CA SER A 55 -22.96 -11.13 -18.39
C SER A 55 -22.43 -11.81 -17.15
N SER A 56 -23.17 -11.84 -16.05
CA SER A 56 -22.77 -12.56 -14.83
C SER A 56 -22.59 -14.06 -15.12
N GLY A 57 -21.43 -14.63 -14.78
CA GLY A 57 -21.08 -16.04 -14.98
C GLY A 57 -20.28 -16.37 -16.24
N ASP A 58 -20.24 -15.48 -17.25
CA ASP A 58 -19.40 -15.68 -18.44
C ASP A 58 -17.90 -15.78 -18.06
N THR A 59 -17.14 -16.65 -18.73
CA THR A 59 -15.68 -16.69 -18.54
C THR A 59 -15.04 -15.50 -19.24
N ILE A 60 -14.10 -14.81 -18.57
CA ILE A 60 -13.34 -13.74 -19.20
C ILE A 60 -12.40 -14.35 -20.26
N PRO A 61 -12.53 -13.98 -21.54
CA PRO A 61 -11.66 -14.51 -22.59
C PRO A 61 -10.27 -13.87 -22.48
N SER A 62 -9.32 -14.58 -21.87
CA SER A 62 -7.95 -14.11 -21.64
C SER A 62 -7.23 -13.63 -22.91
N GLY A 63 -7.59 -14.19 -24.08
CA GLY A 63 -7.09 -13.76 -25.39
C GLY A 63 -7.45 -12.31 -25.77
N LEU A 64 -8.49 -11.72 -25.17
CA LEU A 64 -8.88 -10.33 -25.37
C LEU A 64 -8.12 -9.35 -24.46
N ILE A 65 -7.28 -9.84 -23.55
CA ILE A 65 -6.61 -9.01 -22.55
C ILE A 65 -5.10 -8.95 -22.83
N GLY A 66 -4.57 -7.72 -22.79
CA GLY A 66 -3.16 -7.39 -22.86
C GLY A 66 -2.56 -7.24 -21.47
N ASP A 67 -2.27 -6.00 -21.08
CA ASP A 67 -1.68 -5.64 -19.80
C ASP A 67 -2.76 -5.29 -18.77
N ILE A 68 -2.59 -5.76 -17.54
CA ILE A 68 -3.36 -5.33 -16.37
C ILE A 68 -2.37 -4.80 -15.33
N LYS A 69 -2.56 -3.55 -14.92
CA LYS A 69 -1.75 -2.88 -13.90
C LYS A 69 -2.65 -2.50 -12.73
N MET A 70 -2.29 -2.92 -11.53
CA MET A 70 -3.18 -2.79 -10.38
C MET A 70 -2.49 -2.19 -9.14
N GLY A 71 -3.08 -1.14 -8.58
CA GLY A 71 -2.88 -0.71 -7.19
C GLY A 71 -3.91 -1.35 -6.28
N THR A 72 -3.54 -1.69 -5.04
CA THR A 72 -4.50 -2.29 -4.10
C THR A 72 -4.23 -1.91 -2.66
N THR A 73 -5.32 -1.68 -1.93
CA THR A 73 -5.31 -1.39 -0.49
C THR A 73 -5.45 -2.63 0.39
N VAL A 74 -5.54 -3.84 -0.21
CA VAL A 74 -5.75 -5.11 0.52
C VAL A 74 -4.74 -5.33 1.64
N ALA A 75 -3.45 -5.10 1.40
CA ALA A 75 -2.41 -5.26 2.42
C ALA A 75 -2.55 -4.22 3.55
N THR A 76 -2.79 -2.95 3.19
CA THR A 76 -2.93 -1.86 4.18
C THR A 76 -4.15 -2.10 5.07
N ASN A 77 -5.29 -2.48 4.50
CA ASN A 77 -6.52 -2.75 5.25
C ASN A 77 -6.37 -3.97 6.15
N ALA A 78 -5.77 -5.06 5.64
CA ALA A 78 -5.50 -6.24 6.46
C ALA A 78 -4.60 -5.94 7.66
N LEU A 79 -3.63 -5.03 7.49
CA LEU A 79 -2.75 -4.59 8.57
C LEU A 79 -3.50 -3.74 9.60
N LEU A 80 -4.34 -2.79 9.14
CA LEU A 80 -5.15 -1.92 10.00
C LEU A 80 -6.20 -2.71 10.80
N GLU A 81 -6.88 -3.66 10.15
CA GLU A 81 -7.95 -4.47 10.74
C GLU A 81 -7.44 -5.70 11.51
N ARG A 82 -6.11 -5.92 11.53
CA ARG A 82 -5.49 -7.12 12.12
C ARG A 82 -6.06 -8.43 11.56
N LYS A 83 -6.30 -8.48 10.24
CA LYS A 83 -6.85 -9.65 9.52
C LYS A 83 -5.83 -10.40 8.67
N GLY A 84 -4.55 -10.41 9.08
CA GLY A 84 -3.52 -11.24 8.47
C GLY A 84 -3.38 -12.63 9.06
N ASP A 85 -2.51 -13.42 8.44
CA ASP A 85 -2.33 -14.82 8.81
C ASP A 85 -1.53 -14.93 10.11
N ARG A 86 -1.79 -15.99 10.87
CA ARG A 86 -1.08 -16.27 12.13
C ARG A 86 0.40 -16.52 11.82
N VAL A 87 1.30 -15.82 12.51
CA VAL A 87 2.75 -15.90 12.28
C VAL A 87 3.50 -16.55 13.45
N LEU A 88 4.37 -17.50 13.12
CA LEU A 88 5.42 -18.02 14.00
C LEU A 88 6.68 -17.16 13.86
N LEU A 89 7.23 -16.66 14.96
CA LEU A 89 8.54 -16.00 14.98
C LEU A 89 9.62 -16.99 15.42
N LEU A 90 10.61 -17.22 14.54
CA LEU A 90 11.85 -17.90 14.87
C LEU A 90 12.94 -16.86 15.08
N ILE A 91 13.51 -16.80 16.28
CA ILE A 91 14.47 -15.77 16.66
C ILE A 91 15.65 -16.35 17.44
N THR A 92 16.80 -15.68 17.40
CA THR A 92 17.98 -16.05 18.18
C THR A 92 17.64 -16.20 19.66
N LYS A 93 18.09 -17.28 20.30
CA LYS A 93 17.91 -17.50 21.74
C LYS A 93 18.44 -16.33 22.58
N GLY A 94 17.65 -15.93 23.57
CA GLY A 94 17.86 -14.75 24.40
C GLY A 94 17.23 -13.47 23.84
N PHE A 95 16.58 -13.53 22.67
CA PHE A 95 15.94 -12.38 22.01
C PHE A 95 14.43 -12.55 21.84
N ARG A 96 13.80 -13.49 22.56
CA ARG A 96 12.35 -13.77 22.53
C ARG A 96 11.48 -12.51 22.51
N ASP A 97 11.76 -11.58 23.41
CA ASP A 97 10.93 -10.38 23.62
C ASP A 97 11.46 -9.15 22.87
N ALA A 98 12.47 -9.28 22.01
CA ALA A 98 13.13 -8.14 21.39
C ALA A 98 12.18 -7.28 20.55
N LEU A 99 11.28 -7.88 19.77
CA LEU A 99 10.30 -7.15 18.97
C LEU A 99 9.19 -6.54 19.84
N LYS A 100 8.75 -7.26 20.88
CA LYS A 100 7.77 -6.76 21.86
C LYS A 100 8.28 -5.55 22.66
N ILE A 101 9.56 -5.56 23.06
CA ILE A 101 10.21 -4.43 23.76
C ILE A 101 10.37 -3.23 22.81
N ALA A 102 10.58 -3.50 21.52
CA ALA A 102 10.77 -2.52 20.46
C ALA A 102 11.85 -1.48 20.82
N TYR A 103 11.51 -0.18 20.73
CA TYR A 103 12.42 0.93 20.98
C TYR A 103 12.19 1.63 22.33
N GLN A 104 11.26 1.13 23.16
CA GLN A 104 10.85 1.74 24.43
C GLN A 104 10.40 3.21 24.31
N ALA A 105 9.98 3.64 23.11
CA ALA A 105 9.47 4.98 22.88
C ALA A 105 8.12 5.15 23.62
N ARG A 106 7.91 6.32 24.23
CA ARG A 106 6.62 6.72 24.81
C ARG A 106 6.00 7.80 23.92
N PRO A 107 5.12 7.44 22.96
CA PRO A 107 4.45 8.43 22.13
C PRO A 107 3.63 9.41 22.99
N ASP A 108 2.91 8.88 23.97
CA ASP A 108 2.19 9.65 24.98
C ASP A 108 2.99 9.72 26.28
N ILE A 109 3.95 10.65 26.35
CA ILE A 109 4.92 10.75 27.45
C ILE A 109 4.28 10.88 28.85
N PHE A 110 3.04 11.36 28.91
CA PHE A 110 2.28 11.57 30.15
C PHE A 110 1.21 10.51 30.43
N ALA A 111 1.00 9.54 29.53
CA ALA A 111 0.07 8.45 29.76
C ALA A 111 0.54 7.60 30.95
N LYS A 112 -0.32 7.49 31.97
CA LYS A 112 -0.05 6.69 33.17
C LYS A 112 -0.20 5.19 32.91
N GLU A 113 -1.10 4.84 31.98
CA GLU A 113 -1.30 3.49 31.48
C GLU A 113 -0.63 3.37 30.11
N ILE A 114 0.40 2.51 30.01
CA ILE A 114 1.07 2.24 28.74
C ILE A 114 0.37 1.07 28.08
N ILE A 115 -0.29 1.35 26.96
CA ILE A 115 -0.87 0.33 26.10
C ILE A 115 0.18 -0.05 25.06
N LEU A 116 0.66 -1.29 25.12
CA LEU A 116 1.59 -1.82 24.12
C LEU A 116 0.82 -2.16 22.83
N PRO A 117 1.39 -1.89 21.64
CA PRO A 117 0.83 -2.38 20.39
C PRO A 117 0.70 -3.91 20.39
N GLU A 118 -0.40 -4.38 19.82
CA GLU A 118 -0.61 -5.80 19.56
C GLU A 118 0.49 -6.33 18.62
N GLN A 119 1.00 -7.53 18.92
CA GLN A 119 2.05 -8.16 18.13
C GLN A 119 1.44 -8.90 16.94
N LEU A 120 2.05 -8.75 15.76
CA LEU A 120 1.62 -9.44 14.55
C LEU A 120 1.98 -10.94 14.52
N TYR A 121 2.82 -11.39 15.45
CA TYR A 121 3.18 -12.79 15.62
C TYR A 121 2.50 -13.38 16.85
N GLU A 122 2.09 -14.64 16.74
CA GLU A 122 1.34 -15.32 17.80
C GLU A 122 2.26 -16.11 18.74
N ARG A 123 3.29 -16.77 18.16
CA ARG A 123 4.17 -17.67 18.90
C ARG A 123 5.62 -17.37 18.59
N VAL A 124 6.48 -17.50 19.60
CA VAL A 124 7.93 -17.32 19.47
C VAL A 124 8.64 -18.61 19.85
N VAL A 125 9.50 -19.09 18.94
CA VAL A 125 10.45 -20.17 19.19
C VAL A 125 11.86 -19.61 19.08
N GLU A 126 12.61 -19.77 20.15
CA GLU A 126 14.00 -19.38 20.21
C GLU A 126 14.86 -20.50 19.63
N ILE A 127 15.67 -20.16 18.63
CA ILE A 127 16.62 -21.08 18.01
C ILE A 127 17.97 -20.89 18.72
N ASN A 128 18.62 -22.00 19.06
CA ASN A 128 19.91 -21.97 19.71
C ASN A 128 21.02 -21.80 18.65
N GLU A 129 21.26 -20.57 18.23
CA GLU A 129 22.34 -20.19 17.33
C GLU A 129 22.95 -18.83 17.73
N ARG A 130 24.19 -18.55 17.33
CA ARG A 130 24.79 -17.22 17.53
C ARG A 130 25.91 -16.96 16.53
N VAL A 131 25.76 -15.89 15.77
CA VAL A 131 26.83 -15.33 14.93
C VAL A 131 27.19 -13.95 15.47
N ARG A 132 28.49 -13.65 15.56
CA ARG A 132 28.99 -12.35 16.01
C ARG A 132 29.00 -11.32 14.88
N ALA A 133 29.18 -10.04 15.22
CA ALA A 133 29.24 -8.95 14.23
C ALA A 133 30.40 -9.07 13.24
N ASP A 134 31.46 -9.80 13.59
CA ASP A 134 32.61 -10.12 12.74
C ASP A 134 32.43 -11.39 11.90
N GLY A 135 31.29 -12.08 12.04
CA GLY A 135 30.97 -13.30 11.30
C GLY A 135 31.42 -14.59 11.97
N ARG A 136 32.12 -14.51 13.11
CA ARG A 136 32.47 -15.70 13.87
C ARG A 136 31.21 -16.37 14.42
N VAL A 137 31.05 -17.66 14.15
CA VAL A 137 30.02 -18.49 14.78
C VAL A 137 30.43 -18.76 16.23
N GLU A 138 29.65 -18.22 17.16
CA GLU A 138 29.82 -18.41 18.60
C GLU A 138 29.03 -19.63 19.09
N GLN A 139 27.83 -19.84 18.52
CA GLN A 139 26.99 -21.00 18.79
C GLN A 139 26.51 -21.54 17.44
N LEU A 140 26.85 -22.81 17.17
CA LEU A 140 26.37 -23.53 15.99
C LEU A 140 24.85 -23.61 16.01
N LEU A 141 24.23 -23.54 14.83
CA LEU A 141 22.80 -23.69 14.64
C LEU A 141 22.32 -25.07 15.12
N ASP A 142 21.46 -25.09 16.14
CA ASP A 142 20.73 -26.27 16.60
C ASP A 142 19.22 -26.10 16.36
N ILE A 143 18.79 -26.35 15.12
CA ILE A 143 17.37 -26.39 14.76
C ILE A 143 16.71 -27.71 15.13
N ALA A 144 17.48 -28.80 15.26
CA ALA A 144 16.94 -30.12 15.53
C ALA A 144 16.19 -30.14 16.88
N ALA A 145 16.76 -29.49 17.90
CA ALA A 145 16.13 -29.34 19.21
C ALA A 145 14.80 -28.56 19.17
N CYS A 146 14.64 -27.63 18.23
CA CYS A 146 13.46 -26.77 18.10
C CYS A 146 12.40 -27.35 17.14
N ARG A 147 12.75 -28.39 16.36
CA ARG A 147 11.86 -29.00 15.35
C ARG A 147 10.50 -29.41 15.90
N PRO A 148 10.37 -30.07 17.08
CA PRO A 148 9.06 -30.43 17.62
C PRO A 148 8.17 -29.22 17.91
N ALA A 149 8.74 -28.11 18.40
CA ALA A 149 7.98 -26.88 18.67
C ALA A 149 7.50 -26.20 17.38
N ILE A 150 8.32 -26.26 16.32
CA ILE A 150 7.97 -25.72 14.99
C ILE A 150 6.86 -26.58 14.35
N GLU A 151 6.98 -27.91 14.43
CA GLU A 151 5.96 -28.85 13.93
C GLU A 151 4.64 -28.69 14.69
N GLN A 152 4.69 -28.52 16.01
CA GLN A 152 3.49 -28.26 16.81
C GLN A 152 2.82 -26.94 16.43
N ALA A 153 3.59 -25.87 16.21
CA ALA A 153 3.03 -24.59 15.76
C ALA A 153 2.27 -24.74 14.43
N ARG A 154 2.82 -25.51 13.50
CA ARG A 154 2.14 -25.82 12.23
C ARG A 154 0.89 -26.68 12.44
N ALA A 155 0.97 -27.71 13.28
CA ALA A 155 -0.18 -28.55 13.63
C ALA A 155 -1.32 -27.74 14.29
N ASP A 156 -0.98 -26.69 15.03
CA ASP A 156 -1.92 -25.75 15.64
C ASP A 156 -2.49 -24.72 14.63
N GLY A 157 -2.13 -24.82 13.35
CA GLY A 157 -2.65 -23.98 12.27
C GLY A 157 -1.89 -22.67 12.03
N ILE A 158 -0.64 -22.56 12.48
CA ILE A 158 0.24 -21.44 12.11
C ILE A 158 1.03 -21.81 10.85
N ASP A 159 0.69 -21.19 9.72
CA ASP A 159 1.23 -21.56 8.40
C ASP A 159 2.20 -20.52 7.80
N ALA A 160 2.36 -19.37 8.46
CA ALA A 160 3.36 -18.36 8.12
C ALA A 160 4.47 -18.31 9.19
N VAL A 161 5.72 -18.16 8.76
CA VAL A 161 6.88 -18.04 9.64
C VAL A 161 7.79 -16.88 9.26
N ALA A 162 8.18 -16.08 10.26
CA ALA A 162 9.21 -15.06 10.16
C ALA A 162 10.49 -15.56 10.86
N ILE A 163 11.62 -15.50 10.17
CA ILE A 163 12.93 -15.96 10.67
C ILE A 163 13.83 -14.75 10.84
N VAL A 164 14.26 -14.46 12.07
CA VAL A 164 15.00 -13.25 12.42
C VAL A 164 16.18 -13.57 13.33
N PHE A 165 17.38 -13.68 12.78
CA PHE A 165 18.60 -13.95 13.56
C PHE A 165 19.51 -12.74 13.68
N MET A 166 20.25 -12.69 14.78
CA MET A 166 21.25 -11.66 15.02
C MET A 166 22.33 -11.67 13.93
N HIS A 167 22.67 -10.48 13.42
CA HIS A 167 23.67 -10.26 12.37
C HIS A 167 23.43 -10.96 11.01
N ALA A 168 22.25 -11.56 10.81
CA ALA A 168 21.92 -12.26 9.56
C ALA A 168 21.87 -11.34 8.33
N TRP A 169 21.66 -10.03 8.51
CA TRP A 169 21.80 -9.02 7.44
C TRP A 169 23.16 -9.06 6.73
N LYS A 170 24.20 -9.60 7.39
CA LYS A 170 25.55 -9.79 6.83
C LYS A 170 25.97 -11.25 6.73
N TYR A 171 25.58 -12.09 7.69
CA TYR A 171 25.95 -13.51 7.76
C TYR A 171 24.70 -14.40 7.79
N PRO A 172 24.07 -14.64 6.62
CA PRO A 172 22.71 -15.18 6.54
C PRO A 172 22.63 -16.71 6.64
N ASP A 173 23.74 -17.42 6.71
CA ASP A 173 23.78 -18.88 6.52
C ASP A 173 22.87 -19.66 7.47
N HIS A 174 22.78 -19.23 8.74
CA HIS A 174 21.86 -19.84 9.69
C HIS A 174 20.39 -19.61 9.32
N GLU A 175 20.01 -18.39 8.92
CA GLU A 175 18.64 -18.10 8.47
C GLU A 175 18.28 -18.91 7.23
N LYS A 176 19.20 -19.01 6.25
CA LYS A 176 19.02 -19.82 5.04
C LYS A 176 18.81 -21.29 5.35
N ALA A 177 19.57 -21.84 6.30
CA ALA A 177 19.42 -23.22 6.73
C ALA A 177 18.06 -23.47 7.40
N VAL A 178 17.62 -22.57 8.28
CA VAL A 178 16.31 -22.67 8.95
C VAL A 178 15.16 -22.50 7.96
N ALA A 179 15.27 -21.57 7.00
CA ALA A 179 14.27 -21.38 5.96
C ALA A 179 14.04 -22.65 5.14
N LYS A 180 15.12 -23.35 4.75
CA LYS A 180 15.02 -24.66 4.06
C LYS A 180 14.27 -25.70 4.89
N VAL A 181 14.48 -25.72 6.20
CA VAL A 181 13.76 -26.64 7.10
C VAL A 181 12.28 -26.27 7.18
N CYS A 182 11.94 -25.00 7.37
CA CYS A 182 10.54 -24.55 7.40
C CYS A 182 9.80 -24.86 6.09
N ARG A 183 10.43 -24.62 4.93
CA ARG A 183 9.85 -24.99 3.63
C ARG A 183 9.60 -26.50 3.52
N LYS A 184 10.56 -27.34 3.93
CA LYS A 184 10.39 -28.81 3.98
C LYS A 184 9.33 -29.27 4.96
N LEU A 185 9.12 -28.53 6.05
CA LEU A 185 8.05 -28.78 7.01
C LEU A 185 6.68 -28.34 6.47
N GLY A 186 6.62 -27.66 5.32
CA GLY A 186 5.40 -27.33 4.59
C GLY A 186 4.73 -26.02 5.02
N PHE A 187 5.46 -25.08 5.61
CA PHE A 187 4.96 -23.70 5.77
C PHE A 187 4.76 -23.08 4.38
N SER A 188 3.56 -22.59 4.08
CA SER A 188 3.26 -21.93 2.79
C SER A 188 3.95 -20.57 2.65
N GLN A 189 4.23 -19.90 3.78
CA GLN A 189 4.90 -18.61 3.83
C GLN A 189 6.12 -18.65 4.76
N VAL A 190 7.30 -18.38 4.19
CA VAL A 190 8.57 -18.27 4.92
C VAL A 190 9.22 -16.94 4.59
N SER A 191 9.19 -15.99 5.53
CA SER A 191 9.80 -14.68 5.39
C SER A 191 11.11 -14.62 6.18
N VAL A 192 12.22 -14.42 5.47
CA VAL A 192 13.56 -14.49 6.04
C VAL A 192 14.12 -13.08 6.16
N SER A 193 14.57 -12.70 7.36
CA SER A 193 14.81 -11.29 7.65
C SER A 193 15.92 -10.65 6.80
N HIS A 194 16.99 -11.40 6.48
CA HIS A 194 18.04 -10.89 5.59
C HIS A 194 17.60 -10.73 4.14
N GLU A 195 16.58 -11.45 3.69
CA GLU A 195 16.03 -11.36 2.33
C GLU A 195 15.05 -10.20 2.23
N VAL A 196 14.15 -10.09 3.21
CA VAL A 196 13.06 -9.10 3.23
C VAL A 196 13.57 -7.70 3.54
N SER A 197 14.52 -7.56 4.48
CA SER A 197 15.10 -6.27 4.85
C SER A 197 16.58 -6.46 5.24
N PRO A 198 17.54 -6.42 4.28
CA PRO A 198 18.96 -6.65 4.51
C PRO A 198 19.67 -5.49 5.26
N LEU A 199 19.00 -4.90 6.26
CA LEU A 199 19.49 -3.75 7.01
C LEU A 199 19.95 -4.14 8.41
N ILE A 200 20.97 -3.42 8.89
CA ILE A 200 21.41 -3.48 10.29
C ILE A 200 20.28 -3.02 11.23
N LYS A 201 20.30 -3.52 12.47
CA LYS A 201 19.31 -3.40 13.57
C LYS A 201 18.25 -4.52 13.57
N LEU A 202 18.21 -5.29 14.66
CA LEU A 202 17.35 -6.47 14.81
C LEU A 202 15.85 -6.10 14.80
N VAL A 203 15.44 -5.10 15.59
CA VAL A 203 14.02 -4.77 15.80
C VAL A 203 13.35 -4.40 14.48
N GLY A 204 13.76 -3.32 13.82
CA GLY A 204 13.09 -2.89 12.59
C GLY A 204 13.22 -3.89 11.43
N ARG A 205 14.30 -4.68 11.36
CA ARG A 205 14.41 -5.78 10.38
C ARG A 205 13.42 -6.91 10.71
N GLY A 206 13.30 -7.26 11.99
CA GLY A 206 12.35 -8.27 12.48
C GLY A 206 10.90 -7.86 12.27
N ASP A 207 10.55 -6.61 12.61
CA ASP A 207 9.20 -6.07 12.37
C ASP A 207 8.83 -6.16 10.89
N THR A 208 9.74 -5.80 9.98
CA THR A 208 9.52 -5.89 8.54
C THR A 208 9.33 -7.34 8.07
N ALA A 209 10.14 -8.28 8.59
CA ALA A 209 10.00 -9.70 8.26
C ALA A 209 8.68 -10.30 8.78
N VAL A 210 8.23 -9.87 9.96
CA VAL A 210 6.93 -10.28 10.51
C VAL A 210 5.78 -9.69 9.69
N VAL A 211 5.83 -8.40 9.32
CA VAL A 211 4.82 -7.78 8.45
C VAL A 211 4.72 -8.52 7.11
N ASP A 212 5.86 -8.86 6.51
CA ASP A 212 5.87 -9.62 5.27
C ASP A 212 5.24 -11.02 5.42
N ALA A 213 5.58 -11.75 6.50
CA ALA A 213 4.99 -13.06 6.80
C ALA A 213 3.48 -12.97 7.04
N TYR A 214 3.04 -11.89 7.70
CA TYR A 214 1.66 -11.65 8.06
C TYR A 214 0.77 -11.32 6.84
N LEU A 215 1.30 -10.53 5.89
CA LEU A 215 0.52 -9.98 4.77
C LEU A 215 0.66 -10.74 3.45
N SER A 216 1.83 -11.35 3.18
CA SER A 216 2.08 -12.06 1.92
C SER A 216 1.06 -13.17 1.60
N PRO A 217 0.58 -13.98 2.57
CA PRO A 217 -0.43 -14.99 2.28
C PRO A 217 -1.75 -14.40 1.77
N ILE A 218 -2.20 -13.29 2.36
CA ILE A 218 -3.42 -12.59 1.97
C ILE A 218 -3.31 -12.09 0.54
N LEU A 219 -2.18 -11.46 0.22
CA LEU A 219 -1.91 -10.98 -1.13
C LEU A 219 -1.83 -12.13 -2.12
N SER A 220 -1.14 -13.22 -1.78
CA SER A 220 -1.04 -14.39 -2.65
C SER A 220 -2.41 -14.96 -2.99
N ARG A 221 -3.32 -15.09 -2.00
CA ARG A 221 -4.70 -15.52 -2.24
C ARG A 221 -5.47 -14.55 -3.13
N TYR A 222 -5.28 -13.25 -2.92
CA TYR A 222 -5.90 -12.21 -3.74
C TYR A 222 -5.43 -12.28 -5.20
N VAL A 223 -4.12 -12.31 -5.41
CA VAL A 223 -3.50 -12.38 -6.73
C VAL A 223 -3.87 -13.68 -7.45
N GLN A 224 -3.93 -14.82 -6.73
CA GLN A 224 -4.37 -16.09 -7.29
C GLN A 224 -5.82 -16.02 -7.76
N ARG A 225 -6.73 -15.46 -6.96
CA ARG A 225 -8.14 -15.28 -7.34
C ARG A 225 -8.27 -14.43 -8.61
N VAL A 226 -7.63 -13.27 -8.63
CA VAL A 226 -7.64 -12.36 -9.78
C VAL A 226 -7.02 -13.04 -11.01
N GLY A 227 -5.88 -13.72 -10.85
CA GLY A 227 -5.22 -14.41 -11.95
C GLY A 227 -5.99 -15.62 -12.49
N GLN A 228 -6.77 -16.32 -11.66
CA GLN A 228 -7.65 -17.42 -12.10
C GLN A 228 -8.82 -16.88 -12.93
N GLU A 229 -9.50 -15.83 -12.46
CA GLU A 229 -10.61 -15.18 -13.17
C GLU A 229 -10.17 -14.63 -14.54
N LEU A 230 -8.92 -14.16 -14.62
CA LEU A 230 -8.34 -13.60 -15.85
C LEU A 230 -7.68 -14.65 -16.76
N GLY A 231 -7.66 -15.93 -16.36
CA GLY A 231 -6.99 -16.99 -17.10
C GLY A 231 -5.46 -16.82 -17.22
N VAL A 232 -4.85 -16.10 -16.28
CA VAL A 232 -3.40 -15.88 -16.17
C VAL A 232 -2.71 -16.99 -15.36
N LEU A 233 -3.43 -17.58 -14.40
CA LEU A 233 -2.94 -18.63 -13.51
C LEU A 233 -3.84 -19.87 -13.64
N SER A 234 -3.26 -21.03 -13.98
CA SER A 234 -3.99 -22.30 -14.00
C SER A 234 -4.39 -22.74 -12.59
N PRO A 235 -5.58 -23.33 -12.38
CA PRO A 235 -5.91 -23.97 -11.12
C PRO A 235 -5.00 -25.20 -10.93
N LEU A 236 -4.16 -25.15 -9.90
CA LEU A 236 -3.49 -26.29 -9.27
C LEU A 236 -2.68 -27.22 -10.21
N GLU A 237 -1.42 -26.84 -10.46
CA GLU A 237 -0.24 -27.74 -10.50
C GLU A 237 1.03 -26.85 -10.51
N GLY A 238 1.87 -26.92 -9.48
CA GLY A 238 3.18 -26.20 -9.43
C GLY A 238 3.14 -24.69 -9.13
N GLY A 239 1.98 -24.12 -8.80
CA GLY A 239 1.85 -22.70 -8.47
C GLY A 239 2.77 -22.29 -7.32
N GLU A 240 2.64 -22.94 -6.16
CA GLU A 240 3.40 -22.58 -4.94
C GLU A 240 4.92 -22.60 -5.13
N GLU A 241 5.47 -23.53 -5.92
CA GLU A 241 6.90 -23.58 -6.25
C GLU A 241 7.32 -22.39 -7.11
N ARG A 242 6.55 -22.04 -8.14
CA ARG A 242 6.83 -20.88 -9.00
C ARG A 242 6.73 -19.56 -8.23
N TRP A 243 5.81 -19.46 -7.27
CA TRP A 243 5.69 -18.33 -6.34
C TRP A 243 6.88 -18.25 -5.38
N ALA A 244 7.30 -19.38 -4.81
CA ALA A 244 8.47 -19.43 -3.95
C ALA A 244 9.76 -19.04 -4.71
N GLU A 245 9.94 -19.53 -5.94
CA GLU A 245 11.08 -19.19 -6.81
C GLU A 245 11.06 -17.72 -7.28
N GLY A 246 9.87 -17.19 -7.62
CA GLY A 246 9.71 -15.77 -7.95
C GLY A 246 10.16 -14.88 -6.79
N ARG A 247 9.65 -15.15 -5.58
CA ARG A 247 10.05 -14.41 -4.37
C ARG A 247 11.54 -14.51 -4.07
N GLU A 248 12.16 -15.67 -4.26
CA GLU A 248 13.62 -15.84 -4.08
C GLU A 248 14.39 -14.93 -5.06
N LYS A 249 13.97 -14.88 -6.34
CA LYS A 249 14.55 -13.95 -7.33
C LYS A 249 14.29 -12.48 -7.01
N ALA A 250 13.12 -12.14 -6.44
CA ALA A 250 12.78 -10.76 -6.05
C ALA A 250 13.73 -10.27 -4.96
N ASN A 251 13.99 -11.15 -3.99
CA ASN A 251 14.89 -10.90 -2.87
C ASN A 251 16.34 -10.75 -3.34
N ASP A 252 16.80 -11.58 -4.28
CA ASP A 252 18.14 -11.46 -4.87
C ASP A 252 18.36 -10.14 -5.63
N LEU A 253 17.35 -9.68 -6.39
CA LEU A 253 17.39 -8.40 -7.11
C LEU A 253 17.42 -7.20 -6.14
N ALA A 254 16.62 -7.24 -5.07
CA ALA A 254 16.63 -6.21 -4.04
C ALA A 254 17.99 -6.15 -3.30
N PHE A 255 18.60 -7.30 -3.03
CA PHE A 255 19.93 -7.38 -2.42
C PHE A 255 21.02 -6.73 -3.31
N SER A 256 21.00 -7.00 -4.61
CA SER A 256 21.95 -6.40 -5.56
C SER A 256 21.80 -4.88 -5.67
N ALA A 257 20.57 -4.36 -5.71
CA ALA A 257 20.31 -2.92 -5.83
C ALA A 257 20.72 -2.14 -4.57
N THR A 258 20.58 -2.75 -3.39
CA THR A 258 20.91 -2.11 -2.11
C THR A 258 22.43 -2.06 -1.88
N ASN A 259 23.17 -3.09 -2.29
CA ASN A 259 24.64 -3.13 -2.19
C ASN A 259 25.36 -2.25 -3.23
N ALA A 260 24.75 -2.01 -4.39
CA ALA A 260 25.32 -1.11 -5.40
C ALA A 260 25.40 0.35 -4.91
N ARG A 261 24.52 0.76 -3.98
CA ARG A 261 24.47 2.13 -3.44
C ARG A 261 25.32 2.35 -2.19
N SER A 262 25.56 1.31 -1.40
CA SER A 262 26.46 1.40 -0.23
C SER A 262 27.94 1.53 -0.61
N HIS A 263 28.30 1.26 -1.88
CA HIS A 263 29.65 1.47 -2.40
C HIS A 263 29.89 2.85 -3.05
N SER A 264 28.85 3.66 -3.30
CA SER A 264 29.02 5.02 -3.88
C SER A 264 29.14 6.13 -2.82
N GLU A 265 28.76 5.89 -1.57
CA GLU A 265 28.98 6.83 -0.46
C GLU A 265 30.37 6.62 0.16
N GLY A 266 31.41 6.95 -0.60
CA GLY A 266 32.79 6.72 -0.16
C GLY A 266 33.87 7.49 -0.90
N GLN A 267 33.55 8.56 -1.65
CA GLN A 267 34.56 9.48 -2.19
C GLN A 267 34.11 10.93 -2.04
N SER A 268 34.58 11.55 -0.95
CA SER A 268 34.59 12.99 -0.75
C SER A 268 35.50 13.64 -1.79
N THR A 269 34.94 14.44 -2.70
CA THR A 269 35.70 15.30 -3.62
C THR A 269 35.91 16.67 -2.98
N LYS A 270 37.13 16.89 -2.49
CA LYS A 270 37.68 18.22 -2.20
C LYS A 270 37.70 19.04 -3.48
N ARG A 271 37.11 20.24 -3.45
CA ARG A 271 37.38 21.28 -4.46
C ARG A 271 38.75 21.92 -4.18
N PRO A 272 39.51 22.26 -5.22
CA PRO A 272 40.34 23.45 -5.19
C PRO A 272 39.96 24.44 -6.30
N GLU A 273 40.27 25.68 -6.02
CA GLU A 273 39.97 26.90 -6.77
C GLU A 273 40.80 27.05 -8.06
N GLY A 274 40.19 27.71 -9.06
CA GLY A 274 40.79 28.69 -9.97
C GLY A 274 41.87 28.26 -10.98
N VAL A 275 41.63 28.50 -12.28
CA VAL A 275 42.47 29.30 -13.20
C VAL A 275 41.77 29.41 -14.57
N LEU A 276 41.80 30.62 -15.14
CA LEU A 276 41.35 31.02 -16.48
C LEU A 276 42.28 30.48 -17.59
N SER A 277 41.72 30.08 -18.73
CA SER A 277 42.29 30.42 -20.06
C SER A 277 41.27 30.18 -21.20
N GLU A 278 41.28 31.10 -22.16
CA GLU A 278 40.51 31.12 -23.41
C GLU A 278 41.10 30.15 -24.45
N GLY A 279 40.25 29.67 -25.38
CA GLY A 279 40.70 28.92 -26.55
C GLY A 279 39.55 28.39 -27.42
N THR A 280 39.34 29.02 -28.56
CA THR A 280 38.30 28.82 -29.59
C THR A 280 38.37 27.50 -30.38
N ALA A 281 37.18 27.04 -30.84
CA ALA A 281 36.82 26.57 -32.20
C ALA A 281 36.23 25.14 -32.33
N THR A 282 34.91 25.11 -32.53
CA THR A 282 34.08 24.31 -33.48
C THR A 282 34.59 22.97 -34.04
N THR A 283 33.81 21.89 -33.84
CA THR A 283 33.10 21.15 -34.92
C THR A 283 32.01 20.23 -34.35
N SER A 284 30.91 20.14 -35.07
CA SER A 284 29.62 19.49 -34.79
C SER A 284 29.58 17.98 -35.02
N SER A 285 28.85 17.24 -34.18
CA SER A 285 27.97 16.11 -34.56
C SER A 285 27.01 15.79 -33.39
N PRO A 286 25.70 15.56 -33.64
CA PRO A 286 24.73 15.33 -32.58
C PRO A 286 24.80 13.86 -32.15
N VAL A 287 25.24 13.62 -30.91
CA VAL A 287 25.01 12.36 -30.21
C VAL A 287 23.91 12.64 -29.20
N ASP A 288 22.75 12.03 -29.40
CA ASP A 288 21.64 12.08 -28.44
C ASP A 288 22.12 11.65 -27.05
N PRO A 289 21.99 12.47 -26.01
CA PRO A 289 22.25 12.03 -24.66
C PRO A 289 21.09 11.14 -24.20
N THR A 290 21.35 9.84 -24.17
CA THR A 290 20.52 8.89 -23.43
C THR A 290 20.55 9.29 -21.95
N PRO A 291 19.42 9.55 -21.28
CA PRO A 291 19.42 9.92 -19.87
C PRO A 291 19.86 8.72 -19.01
N PRO A 292 20.77 8.91 -18.03
CA PRO A 292 21.12 7.85 -17.09
C PRO A 292 20.03 7.76 -16.02
N GLY A 293 19.41 6.59 -15.89
CA GLY A 293 18.54 6.26 -14.73
C GLY A 293 17.04 6.23 -15.00
N GLY A 294 16.60 5.58 -16.09
CA GLY A 294 15.19 5.19 -16.27
C GLY A 294 14.94 3.76 -15.78
N PHE A 295 13.88 3.57 -14.99
CA PHE A 295 13.37 2.26 -14.58
C PHE A 295 13.15 1.33 -15.79
N ALA A 296 13.30 0.03 -15.55
CA ALA A 296 13.24 -1.05 -16.53
C ALA A 296 12.25 -0.78 -17.68
N ALA A 297 12.80 -0.65 -18.88
CA ALA A 297 12.05 -0.59 -20.12
C ALA A 297 11.02 -1.73 -20.16
N THR A 298 9.75 -1.35 -20.30
CA THR A 298 8.66 -2.26 -20.63
C THR A 298 9.01 -3.01 -21.92
N LEU A 299 9.31 -4.31 -21.79
CA LEU A 299 9.45 -5.19 -22.95
C LEU A 299 8.15 -5.15 -23.77
N PRO A 300 8.21 -4.90 -25.09
CA PRO A 300 7.03 -4.81 -25.95
C PRO A 300 6.27 -6.14 -26.05
N SER A 301 4.95 -6.03 -26.17
CA SER A 301 3.90 -7.07 -26.06
C SER A 301 3.83 -8.09 -27.21
N ARG A 302 4.92 -8.39 -27.91
CA ARG A 302 4.83 -9.32 -29.06
C ARG A 302 4.85 -10.78 -28.62
N GLY A 303 3.68 -11.43 -28.68
CA GLY A 303 3.56 -12.90 -28.83
C GLY A 303 3.12 -13.72 -27.61
N ARG A 304 2.56 -13.13 -26.55
CA ARG A 304 2.02 -13.92 -25.42
C ARG A 304 0.51 -14.17 -25.57
N GLU A 305 0.12 -15.44 -25.47
CA GLU A 305 -1.29 -15.86 -25.43
C GLU A 305 -1.97 -15.43 -24.12
N SER A 306 -1.23 -15.35 -23.00
CA SER A 306 -1.77 -15.00 -21.68
C SER A 306 -1.59 -13.51 -21.32
N PRO A 307 -2.53 -12.92 -20.55
CA PRO A 307 -2.44 -11.54 -20.06
C PRO A 307 -1.24 -11.29 -19.14
N ARG A 308 -0.78 -10.04 -19.06
CA ARG A 308 0.29 -9.63 -18.12
C ARG A 308 -0.32 -8.92 -16.92
N LEU A 309 -0.35 -9.60 -15.78
CA LEU A 309 -0.81 -9.03 -14.51
C LEU A 309 0.37 -8.45 -13.71
N MET A 310 0.32 -7.15 -13.45
CA MET A 310 1.35 -6.38 -12.74
C MET A 310 0.73 -5.61 -11.57
N PHE A 311 1.46 -5.50 -10.47
CA PHE A 311 1.03 -4.77 -9.27
C PHE A 311 1.93 -3.57 -9.00
N MET A 312 1.32 -2.47 -8.57
CA MET A 312 2.02 -1.31 -8.06
C MET A 312 2.68 -1.65 -6.72
N MET A 313 3.90 -1.18 -6.51
CA MET A 313 4.62 -1.29 -5.26
C MET A 313 4.64 0.05 -4.52
N SER A 314 4.83 0.00 -3.21
CA SER A 314 5.06 1.12 -2.29
C SER A 314 6.22 2.03 -2.72
N SER A 315 7.13 1.52 -3.55
CA SER A 315 8.26 2.25 -4.12
C SER A 315 7.91 3.12 -5.35
N GLY A 316 6.68 2.99 -5.87
CA GLY A 316 6.17 3.61 -7.10
C GLY A 316 6.46 2.83 -8.40
N GLY A 317 7.08 1.65 -8.30
CA GLY A 317 7.34 0.77 -9.44
C GLY A 317 6.29 -0.32 -9.62
N LEU A 318 6.24 -0.94 -10.79
CA LEU A 318 5.42 -2.12 -11.06
C LEU A 318 6.24 -3.41 -10.89
N THR A 319 5.61 -4.45 -10.34
CA THR A 319 6.18 -5.80 -10.24
C THR A 319 5.22 -6.85 -10.79
N ALA A 320 5.74 -7.98 -11.22
CA ALA A 320 4.91 -9.08 -11.68
C ALA A 320 4.16 -9.70 -10.51
N ALA A 321 2.99 -10.28 -10.80
CA ALA A 321 2.14 -10.96 -9.82
C ALA A 321 2.94 -11.90 -8.90
N ASP A 322 3.78 -12.77 -9.46
CA ASP A 322 4.62 -13.77 -8.78
C ASP A 322 5.71 -13.21 -7.86
N MET A 323 6.03 -11.92 -8.02
CA MET A 323 7.07 -11.21 -7.30
C MET A 323 6.50 -10.27 -6.23
N PHE A 324 5.18 -10.18 -6.09
CA PHE A 324 4.53 -9.21 -5.21
C PHE A 324 4.53 -9.69 -3.76
N GLN A 325 5.13 -8.89 -2.87
CA GLN A 325 5.34 -9.22 -1.46
C GLN A 325 4.51 -8.32 -0.53
N GLY A 326 4.21 -8.85 0.67
CA GLY A 326 3.45 -8.17 1.73
C GLY A 326 3.97 -6.76 2.04
N LYS A 327 5.28 -6.64 2.27
CA LYS A 327 5.92 -5.36 2.60
C LYS A 327 5.84 -4.33 1.47
N ASP A 328 5.80 -4.77 0.22
CA ASP A 328 5.85 -3.89 -0.96
C ASP A 328 4.45 -3.44 -1.40
N ALA A 329 3.40 -4.08 -0.91
CA ALA A 329 2.03 -3.74 -1.25
C ALA A 329 1.45 -2.59 -0.42
N LEU A 330 2.07 -2.28 0.72
CA LEU A 330 1.59 -1.25 1.65
C LEU A 330 1.70 0.14 1.02
N LEU A 331 0.59 0.87 1.01
CA LEU A 331 0.47 2.18 0.35
C LEU A 331 0.79 2.13 -1.17
N SER A 332 0.58 0.99 -1.83
CA SER A 332 0.83 0.87 -3.27
C SER A 332 -0.12 1.71 -4.14
N GLY A 333 -1.41 1.81 -3.80
CA GLY A 333 -2.38 2.68 -4.48
C GLY A 333 -1.93 4.15 -4.46
N PRO A 334 -1.72 4.75 -3.27
CA PRO A 334 -1.21 6.12 -3.13
C PRO A 334 0.12 6.35 -3.86
N ALA A 335 1.03 5.37 -3.89
CA ALA A 335 2.28 5.48 -4.64
C ALA A 335 2.04 5.62 -6.16
N GLY A 336 1.03 4.94 -6.70
CA GLY A 336 0.58 5.14 -8.08
C GLY A 336 0.03 6.55 -8.32
N GLY A 337 -0.75 7.08 -7.38
CA GLY A 337 -1.23 8.47 -7.39
C GLY A 337 -0.08 9.48 -7.40
N VAL A 338 0.97 9.25 -6.60
CA VAL A 338 2.18 10.08 -6.58
C VAL A 338 2.93 10.06 -7.92
N VAL A 339 3.02 8.91 -8.59
CA VAL A 339 3.59 8.85 -9.94
C VAL A 339 2.71 9.63 -10.92
N GLY A 340 1.39 9.43 -10.89
CA GLY A 340 0.45 10.13 -11.75
C GLY A 340 0.47 11.65 -11.58
N MET A 341 0.50 12.14 -10.33
CA MET A 341 0.50 13.58 -10.05
C MET A 341 1.79 14.26 -10.56
N VAL A 342 2.94 13.58 -10.46
CA VAL A 342 4.23 14.13 -10.89
C VAL A 342 4.28 14.19 -12.41
N GLU A 343 3.88 13.10 -13.09
CA GLU A 343 3.87 13.08 -14.56
C GLU A 343 2.87 14.09 -15.14
N THR A 344 1.68 14.21 -14.55
CA THR A 344 0.67 15.20 -15.01
C THR A 344 1.09 16.64 -14.74
N ALA A 345 1.70 16.92 -13.58
CA ALA A 345 2.23 18.25 -13.28
C ALA A 345 3.40 18.63 -14.20
N ARG A 346 4.31 17.69 -14.48
CA ARG A 346 5.41 17.88 -15.43
C ARG A 346 4.90 18.18 -16.84
N LEU A 347 3.85 17.49 -17.30
CA LEU A 347 3.19 17.79 -18.57
C LEU A 347 2.58 19.20 -18.59
N ALA A 348 2.14 19.70 -17.44
CA ALA A 348 1.66 21.07 -17.27
C ALA A 348 2.79 22.11 -17.05
N GLY A 349 4.05 21.68 -16.99
CA GLY A 349 5.21 22.56 -16.82
C GLY A 349 5.57 22.90 -15.37
N PHE A 350 5.12 22.10 -14.40
CA PHE A 350 5.44 22.29 -12.98
C PHE A 350 6.38 21.20 -12.46
N ASP A 351 7.47 21.61 -11.83
CA ASP A 351 8.48 20.70 -11.24
C ASP A 351 8.42 20.63 -9.70
N LYS A 352 7.57 21.47 -9.09
CA LYS A 352 7.31 21.53 -7.63
C LYS A 352 5.84 21.30 -7.35
N VAL A 353 5.52 20.21 -6.67
CA VAL A 353 4.14 19.72 -6.52
C VAL A 353 3.87 19.25 -5.09
N ILE A 354 2.73 19.67 -4.56
CA ILE A 354 2.12 19.06 -3.38
C ILE A 354 0.94 18.22 -3.88
N GLY A 355 1.02 16.92 -3.65
CA GLY A 355 -0.06 15.98 -3.91
C GLY A 355 -1.09 15.98 -2.81
N PHE A 356 -2.35 15.95 -3.21
CA PHE A 356 -3.48 15.81 -2.33
C PHE A 356 -4.48 14.80 -2.92
N ASP A 357 -4.48 13.59 -2.37
CA ASP A 357 -5.36 12.49 -2.78
C ASP A 357 -6.41 12.27 -1.68
N MET A 358 -7.66 12.70 -1.89
CA MET A 358 -8.74 12.51 -0.93
C MET A 358 -9.69 11.41 -1.39
N GLY A 359 -9.54 10.22 -0.79
CA GLY A 359 -10.47 9.12 -1.00
C GLY A 359 -11.66 9.14 -0.04
N GLY A 360 -12.39 8.02 -0.03
CA GLY A 360 -13.49 7.80 0.91
C GLY A 360 -13.04 7.40 2.32
N THR A 361 -11.83 6.89 2.53
CA THR A 361 -11.38 6.43 3.87
C THR A 361 -10.28 7.30 4.44
N SER A 362 -9.36 7.76 3.60
CA SER A 362 -8.16 8.49 3.98
C SER A 362 -7.85 9.59 2.98
N THR A 363 -6.93 10.46 3.40
CA THR A 363 -6.28 11.43 2.53
C THR A 363 -4.79 11.15 2.55
N ASP A 364 -4.21 11.03 1.37
CA ASP A 364 -2.79 10.82 1.16
C ASP A 364 -2.17 12.11 0.61
N VAL A 365 -1.15 12.63 1.31
CA VAL A 365 -0.41 13.81 0.84
C VAL A 365 1.05 13.48 0.58
N ALA A 366 1.58 14.05 -0.48
CA ALA A 366 2.96 13.83 -0.92
C ALA A 366 3.60 15.14 -1.38
N HIS A 367 4.93 15.19 -1.30
CA HIS A 367 5.73 16.33 -1.71
C HIS A 367 6.70 15.91 -2.81
N TYR A 368 6.84 16.73 -3.84
CA TYR A 368 7.78 16.54 -4.94
C TYR A 368 8.47 17.87 -5.28
N ASP A 369 9.80 17.83 -5.34
CA ASP A 369 10.65 18.96 -5.73
C ASP A 369 11.82 18.40 -6.55
N GLY A 370 11.58 18.15 -7.85
CA GLY A 370 12.54 17.55 -8.78
C GLY A 370 12.83 16.05 -8.60
N GLU A 371 12.67 15.50 -7.41
CA GLU A 371 12.84 14.07 -7.13
C GLU A 371 11.75 13.46 -6.24
N TYR A 372 11.51 12.15 -6.42
CA TYR A 372 10.57 11.41 -5.57
C TYR A 372 11.14 11.23 -4.16
N GLU A 373 10.50 11.83 -3.17
CA GLU A 373 10.87 11.62 -1.77
C GLU A 373 10.65 10.15 -1.36
N ARG A 374 11.62 9.57 -0.65
CA ARG A 374 11.56 8.20 -0.14
C ARG A 374 11.73 8.16 1.37
N ALA A 375 11.06 7.19 1.99
CA ALA A 375 11.27 6.80 3.37
C ALA A 375 11.79 5.37 3.43
N PHE A 376 12.76 5.11 4.31
CA PHE A 376 13.35 3.79 4.54
C PHE A 376 13.00 3.21 5.91
N ASP A 377 12.26 3.98 6.71
CA ASP A 377 11.76 3.61 8.03
C ASP A 377 10.43 4.37 8.19
N THR A 378 9.33 3.63 8.07
CA THR A 378 7.98 4.17 8.10
C THR A 378 7.16 3.36 9.08
N GLU A 379 6.24 4.02 9.77
CA GLU A 379 5.30 3.37 10.68
C GLU A 379 3.92 3.29 10.02
N VAL A 380 3.37 2.09 9.90
CA VAL A 380 2.03 1.84 9.37
C VAL A 380 1.28 0.98 10.39
N ALA A 381 0.11 1.45 10.84
CA ALA A 381 -0.68 0.80 11.89
C ALA A 381 0.12 0.47 13.18
N GLY A 382 1.02 1.36 13.58
CA GLY A 382 1.89 1.20 14.75
C GLY A 382 3.04 0.20 14.58
N VAL A 383 3.23 -0.35 13.37
CA VAL A 383 4.32 -1.29 13.06
C VAL A 383 5.35 -0.60 12.18
N ARG A 384 6.63 -0.74 12.52
CA ARG A 384 7.72 -0.14 11.73
C ARG A 384 8.14 -1.05 10.60
N ILE A 385 8.34 -0.43 9.45
CA ILE A 385 8.65 -1.10 8.19
C ILE A 385 9.89 -0.45 7.62
N ARG A 386 10.91 -1.27 7.38
CA ARG A 386 12.21 -0.87 6.86
C ARG A 386 12.39 -1.39 5.45
N ALA A 387 11.63 -0.79 4.55
CA ALA A 387 11.70 -1.00 3.10
C ALA A 387 11.66 0.36 2.39
N PRO A 388 12.25 0.50 1.20
CA PRO A 388 12.19 1.74 0.43
C PRO A 388 10.76 2.00 -0.06
N MET A 389 10.12 3.04 0.46
CA MET A 389 8.76 3.44 0.10
C MET A 389 8.74 4.90 -0.34
N MET A 390 7.80 5.26 -1.20
CA MET A 390 7.49 6.67 -1.44
C MET A 390 7.05 7.32 -0.12
N ARG A 391 7.52 8.55 0.12
CA ARG A 391 7.20 9.27 1.35
C ARG A 391 5.81 9.89 1.24
N ILE A 392 4.82 9.10 1.61
CA ILE A 392 3.41 9.49 1.61
C ILE A 392 2.97 9.69 3.06
N HIS A 393 2.27 10.78 3.33
CA HIS A 393 1.66 11.01 4.63
C HIS A 393 0.16 10.79 4.53
N THR A 394 -0.31 9.68 5.10
CA THR A 394 -1.72 9.33 5.17
C THR A 394 -2.34 9.88 6.45
N VAL A 395 -3.52 10.49 6.33
CA VAL A 395 -4.39 10.83 7.46
C VAL A 395 -5.73 10.14 7.33
N ALA A 396 -6.31 9.72 8.46
CA ALA A 396 -7.64 9.11 8.54
C ALA A 396 -8.76 10.15 8.43
N ALA A 397 -8.77 10.87 7.30
CA ALA A 397 -9.77 11.86 6.94
C ALA A 397 -10.12 11.66 5.47
N GLY A 398 -11.39 11.45 5.14
CA GLY A 398 -11.87 11.27 3.78
C GLY A 398 -13.39 11.41 3.71
N GLY A 399 -14.01 11.13 2.56
CA GLY A 399 -15.47 11.29 2.40
C GLY A 399 -16.30 10.44 3.37
N GLY A 400 -15.83 9.25 3.71
CA GLY A 400 -16.47 8.32 4.64
C GLY A 400 -16.17 8.58 6.12
N SER A 401 -15.36 9.58 6.48
CA SER A 401 -15.09 9.87 7.90
C SER A 401 -16.38 10.17 8.65
N ILE A 402 -16.64 9.40 9.71
CA ILE A 402 -17.90 9.44 10.46
C ILE A 402 -17.98 10.73 11.28
N LEU A 403 -19.18 11.33 11.32
CA LEU A 403 -19.45 12.56 12.06
C LEU A 403 -19.95 12.23 13.46
N HIS A 404 -19.23 12.73 14.47
CA HIS A 404 -19.54 12.52 15.89
C HIS A 404 -19.87 13.83 16.58
N TYR A 405 -20.92 13.80 17.41
CA TYR A 405 -21.23 14.85 18.34
C TYR A 405 -21.36 14.27 19.74
N GLU A 406 -20.43 14.60 20.63
CA GLU A 406 -20.42 14.12 22.01
C GLU A 406 -20.00 15.25 22.96
N ALA A 407 -20.76 15.43 24.04
CA ALA A 407 -20.47 16.43 25.08
C ALA A 407 -20.18 17.85 24.55
N GLY A 408 -20.91 18.29 23.52
CA GLY A 408 -20.76 19.61 22.91
C GLY A 408 -19.61 19.73 21.89
N ARG A 409 -18.91 18.63 21.58
CA ARG A 409 -17.77 18.61 20.66
C ARG A 409 -18.13 17.94 19.34
N PHE A 410 -17.76 18.60 18.26
CA PHE A 410 -17.84 18.09 16.89
C PHE A 410 -16.54 17.39 16.54
N ARG A 411 -16.63 16.24 15.87
CA ARG A 411 -15.47 15.49 15.37
C ARG A 411 -15.83 14.81 14.06
N ALA A 412 -14.89 14.78 13.11
CA ALA A 412 -14.98 13.99 11.89
C ALA A 412 -13.86 12.93 11.88
N GLY A 413 -14.23 11.65 11.85
CA GLY A 413 -13.33 10.50 11.94
C GLY A 413 -12.75 10.29 13.35
N PRO A 414 -11.71 9.43 13.50
CA PRO A 414 -10.89 8.81 12.45
C PRO A 414 -11.52 7.57 11.82
N ASP A 415 -12.59 7.05 12.41
CA ASP A 415 -13.39 5.95 11.89
C ASP A 415 -14.08 6.35 10.59
N SER A 416 -14.23 5.37 9.70
CA SER A 416 -14.78 5.53 8.35
C SER A 416 -15.95 4.60 8.15
N ALA A 417 -16.97 5.08 7.44
CA ALA A 417 -18.11 4.30 7.02
C ALA A 417 -17.80 3.33 5.87
N GLY A 418 -16.63 3.48 5.21
CA GLY A 418 -16.17 2.59 4.14
C GLY A 418 -17.06 2.60 2.89
N ALA A 419 -17.09 1.49 2.15
CA ALA A 419 -18.03 1.26 1.05
C ALA A 419 -19.36 0.64 1.53
N ASN A 420 -19.31 -0.15 2.62
CA ASN A 420 -20.42 -0.90 3.15
C ASN A 420 -20.36 -0.89 4.70
N PRO A 421 -21.37 -0.33 5.40
CA PRO A 421 -22.60 0.26 4.87
C PRO A 421 -22.37 1.60 4.13
N GLY A 422 -21.20 2.21 4.24
CA GLY A 422 -20.90 3.51 3.61
C GLY A 422 -21.61 4.68 4.30
N PRO A 423 -21.44 5.92 3.81
CA PRO A 423 -22.21 7.08 4.23
C PRO A 423 -23.73 6.86 4.17
N ALA A 424 -24.50 7.64 4.92
CA ALA A 424 -25.96 7.52 4.95
C ALA A 424 -26.60 7.65 3.57
N ALA A 425 -26.05 8.51 2.71
CA ALA A 425 -26.47 8.72 1.34
C ALA A 425 -26.34 7.48 0.43
N TYR A 426 -25.60 6.43 0.84
CA TYR A 426 -25.38 5.22 0.03
C TYR A 426 -26.54 4.22 0.10
N ARG A 427 -27.64 4.54 0.81
CA ARG A 427 -28.87 3.72 0.89
C ARG A 427 -28.69 2.36 1.58
N ARG A 428 -27.73 2.26 2.50
CA ARG A 428 -27.39 1.01 3.23
C ARG A 428 -27.44 1.14 4.74
N GLY A 429 -28.12 2.16 5.25
CA GLY A 429 -28.30 2.37 6.69
C GLY A 429 -27.05 2.88 7.42
N GLY A 430 -26.03 3.35 6.70
CA GLY A 430 -24.79 3.84 7.28
C GLY A 430 -24.90 5.17 8.05
N PRO A 431 -23.88 5.55 8.84
CA PRO A 431 -23.88 6.75 9.68
C PRO A 431 -23.74 8.04 8.84
N LEU A 432 -23.91 9.20 9.48
CA LEU A 432 -23.51 10.47 8.86
C LEU A 432 -21.99 10.52 8.70
N ALA A 433 -21.52 10.87 7.51
CA ALA A 433 -20.12 11.03 7.16
C ALA A 433 -19.85 12.37 6.45
N VAL A 434 -18.58 12.68 6.17
CA VAL A 434 -18.18 13.91 5.43
C VAL A 434 -18.85 14.01 4.06
N THR A 435 -19.08 12.89 3.37
CA THR A 435 -19.85 12.82 2.12
C THR A 435 -21.27 13.32 2.32
N ASP A 436 -21.94 12.90 3.40
CA ASP A 436 -23.31 13.35 3.70
C ASP A 436 -23.36 14.85 4.01
N ALA A 437 -22.34 15.39 4.69
CA ALA A 437 -22.24 16.83 4.90
C ALA A 437 -22.10 17.59 3.56
N ASN A 438 -21.32 17.07 2.62
CA ASN A 438 -21.19 17.66 1.28
C ASN A 438 -22.49 17.54 0.45
N VAL A 439 -23.25 16.45 0.61
CA VAL A 439 -24.60 16.31 0.02
C VAL A 439 -25.56 17.33 0.63
N MET A 440 -25.57 17.46 1.96
CA MET A 440 -26.41 18.41 2.69
C MET A 440 -26.17 19.87 2.25
N LEU A 441 -24.90 20.23 2.04
CA LEU A 441 -24.49 21.57 1.58
C LEU A 441 -24.63 21.78 0.06
N GLY A 442 -25.06 20.75 -0.69
CA GLY A 442 -25.18 20.82 -2.15
C GLY A 442 -23.84 20.90 -2.89
N LYS A 443 -22.71 20.65 -2.22
CA LYS A 443 -21.39 20.55 -2.85
C LYS A 443 -21.28 19.28 -3.68
N LEU A 444 -21.89 18.19 -3.21
CA LEU A 444 -22.05 16.97 -3.97
C LEU A 444 -23.48 16.89 -4.52
N GLN A 445 -23.59 16.92 -5.85
CA GLN A 445 -24.87 16.95 -6.55
C GLN A 445 -25.21 15.54 -7.07
N PRO A 446 -26.29 14.89 -6.57
CA PRO A 446 -26.64 13.53 -6.96
C PRO A 446 -26.85 13.34 -8.47
N ASP A 447 -27.37 14.36 -9.16
CA ASP A 447 -27.65 14.31 -10.60
C ASP A 447 -26.38 14.16 -11.46
N PHE A 448 -25.22 14.54 -10.93
CA PHE A 448 -23.92 14.43 -11.59
C PHE A 448 -23.04 13.33 -10.98
N PHE A 449 -23.56 12.59 -10.01
CA PHE A 449 -22.86 11.48 -9.38
C PHE A 449 -23.33 10.15 -9.99
N PRO A 450 -22.44 9.16 -10.19
CA PRO A 450 -22.87 7.85 -10.68
C PRO A 450 -23.98 7.23 -9.83
N ALA A 451 -25.06 6.81 -10.49
CA ALA A 451 -26.16 6.12 -9.84
C ALA A 451 -25.78 4.64 -9.61
N ILE A 452 -24.96 4.40 -8.59
CA ILE A 452 -24.40 3.07 -8.24
C ILE A 452 -24.79 2.63 -6.83
N PHE A 453 -25.83 3.25 -6.25
CA PHE A 453 -26.27 3.01 -4.89
C PHE A 453 -27.60 2.24 -4.85
N GLY A 454 -28.02 1.88 -3.63
CA GLY A 454 -29.24 1.11 -3.41
C GLY A 454 -29.10 -0.38 -3.75
N PRO A 455 -30.17 -1.18 -3.54
CA PRO A 455 -30.14 -2.62 -3.80
C PRO A 455 -29.93 -2.97 -5.28
N GLY A 456 -30.44 -2.13 -6.19
CA GLY A 456 -30.34 -2.33 -7.65
C GLY A 456 -29.06 -1.79 -8.29
N GLN A 457 -28.27 -0.99 -7.57
CA GLN A 457 -27.07 -0.28 -8.07
C GLN A 457 -27.32 0.63 -9.27
N ASP A 458 -28.48 1.26 -9.25
CA ASP A 458 -28.95 2.18 -10.27
C ASP A 458 -29.56 3.44 -9.64
N GLU A 459 -29.42 3.60 -8.32
CA GLU A 459 -29.98 4.75 -7.59
C GLU A 459 -28.92 5.83 -7.33
N PRO A 460 -29.34 7.12 -7.35
CA PRO A 460 -28.47 8.24 -6.95
C PRO A 460 -28.33 8.32 -5.43
N LEU A 461 -27.42 9.19 -4.96
CA LEU A 461 -27.26 9.51 -3.55
C LEU A 461 -28.60 9.91 -2.88
N ASP A 462 -28.85 9.42 -1.67
CA ASP A 462 -30.09 9.67 -0.93
C ASP A 462 -30.06 10.98 -0.13
N VAL A 463 -30.47 12.07 -0.79
CA VAL A 463 -30.56 13.41 -0.18
C VAL A 463 -31.56 13.47 0.97
N GLU A 464 -32.68 12.74 0.86
CA GLU A 464 -33.77 12.82 1.85
C GLU A 464 -33.35 12.19 3.17
N THR A 465 -32.68 11.03 3.12
CA THR A 465 -32.09 10.42 4.32
C THR A 465 -31.04 11.35 4.96
N VAL A 466 -30.20 12.00 4.16
CA VAL A 466 -29.19 12.95 4.68
C VAL A 466 -29.85 14.12 5.40
N ARG A 467 -30.86 14.75 4.77
CA ARG A 467 -31.63 15.86 5.37
C ARG A 467 -32.28 15.45 6.68
N ALA A 468 -32.96 14.30 6.70
CA ALA A 468 -33.62 13.79 7.89
C ALA A 468 -32.63 13.56 9.05
N LYS A 469 -31.46 12.97 8.76
CA LYS A 469 -30.42 12.73 9.78
C LYS A 469 -29.79 14.01 10.32
N PHE A 470 -29.47 14.98 9.46
CA PHE A 470 -28.95 16.27 9.94
C PHE A 470 -30.00 17.08 10.71
N ALA A 471 -31.29 16.99 10.33
CA ALA A 471 -32.37 17.60 11.11
C ALA A 471 -32.48 17.00 12.52
N ALA A 472 -32.37 15.68 12.64
CA ALA A 472 -32.34 14.99 13.92
C ALA A 472 -31.10 15.40 14.75
N LEU A 473 -29.92 15.46 14.13
CA LEU A 473 -28.69 15.87 14.81
C LEU A 473 -28.74 17.33 15.28
N ALA A 474 -29.26 18.25 14.46
CA ALA A 474 -29.44 19.64 14.85
C ALA A 474 -30.41 19.79 16.04
N ALA A 475 -31.48 19.00 16.07
CA ALA A 475 -32.40 18.94 17.20
C ALA A 475 -31.74 18.39 18.48
N GLU A 476 -30.88 17.38 18.35
CA GLU A 476 -30.09 16.84 19.47
C GLU A 476 -29.11 17.87 20.04
N ILE A 477 -28.41 18.61 19.18
CA ILE A 477 -27.51 19.68 19.58
C ILE A 477 -28.25 20.78 20.34
N GLY A 478 -29.47 21.15 19.89
CA GLY A 478 -30.41 21.96 20.66
C GLY A 478 -30.03 23.43 20.86
N ASP A 479 -29.06 23.96 20.11
CA ASP A 479 -28.55 25.34 20.27
C ASP A 479 -29.02 26.33 19.19
N GLY A 480 -29.97 25.90 18.35
CA GLY A 480 -30.62 26.73 17.33
C GLY A 480 -29.88 26.80 15.99
N ARG A 481 -28.74 26.11 15.84
CA ARG A 481 -28.08 25.97 14.52
C ARG A 481 -28.95 25.18 13.54
N SER A 482 -28.93 25.60 12.28
CA SER A 482 -29.62 24.86 11.23
C SER A 482 -28.87 23.56 10.89
N PRO A 483 -29.55 22.55 10.31
CA PRO A 483 -28.92 21.32 9.81
C PRO A 483 -27.73 21.58 8.85
N GLU A 484 -27.83 22.60 8.00
CA GLU A 484 -26.78 23.03 7.08
C GLU A 484 -25.59 23.62 7.84
N THR A 485 -25.85 24.45 8.85
CA THR A 485 -24.79 25.04 9.70
C THR A 485 -24.03 23.96 10.47
N VAL A 486 -24.75 22.93 10.93
CA VAL A 486 -24.16 21.74 11.57
C VAL A 486 -23.26 20.99 10.58
N ALA A 487 -23.74 20.73 9.35
CA ALA A 487 -22.96 20.09 8.29
C ALA A 487 -21.70 20.89 7.91
N GLU A 488 -21.80 22.21 7.78
CA GLU A 488 -20.67 23.09 7.48
C GLU A 488 -19.59 23.07 8.58
N GLY A 489 -20.01 23.00 9.85
CA GLY A 489 -19.09 22.83 10.96
C GLY A 489 -18.25 21.54 10.85
N PHE A 490 -18.88 20.42 10.49
CA PHE A 490 -18.16 19.16 10.26
C PHE A 490 -17.20 19.23 9.07
N VAL A 491 -17.62 19.84 7.96
CA VAL A 491 -16.75 20.04 6.79
C VAL A 491 -15.54 20.90 7.15
N THR A 492 -15.73 21.95 7.95
CA THR A 492 -14.64 22.81 8.42
C THR A 492 -13.59 22.01 9.21
N ILE A 493 -14.04 21.13 10.11
CA ILE A 493 -13.16 20.25 10.88
C ILE A 493 -12.42 19.26 9.97
N ALA A 494 -13.10 18.66 9.01
CA ALA A 494 -12.48 17.74 8.06
C ALA A 494 -11.40 18.45 7.21
N VAL A 495 -11.69 19.65 6.70
CA VAL A 495 -10.74 20.47 5.95
C VAL A 495 -9.52 20.84 6.80
N GLU A 496 -9.70 21.21 8.06
CA GLU A 496 -8.59 21.54 8.96
C GLU A 496 -7.69 20.32 9.22
N ASN A 497 -8.27 19.13 9.40
CA ASN A 497 -7.49 17.89 9.54
C ASN A 497 -6.62 17.61 8.31
N MET A 498 -7.18 17.79 7.11
CA MET A 498 -6.50 17.60 5.84
C MET A 498 -5.43 18.67 5.58
N ALA A 499 -5.72 19.94 5.87
CA ALA A 499 -4.77 21.04 5.75
C ALA A 499 -3.56 20.85 6.69
N ASN A 500 -3.78 20.32 7.91
CA ASN A 500 -2.70 19.98 8.82
C ASN A 500 -1.78 18.87 8.27
N ALA A 501 -2.31 17.93 7.48
CA ALA A 501 -1.50 16.93 6.79
C ALA A 501 -0.54 17.57 5.78
N ILE A 502 -1.06 18.48 4.94
CA ILE A 502 -0.25 19.27 3.99
C ILE A 502 0.83 20.06 4.75
N LYS A 503 0.45 20.78 5.81
CA LYS A 503 1.37 21.58 6.63
C LYS A 503 2.53 20.76 7.20
N LYS A 504 2.28 19.50 7.57
CA LYS A 504 3.29 18.58 8.14
C LYS A 504 4.30 18.08 7.11
N ILE A 505 3.90 17.93 5.85
CA ILE A 505 4.82 17.54 4.77
C ILE A 505 5.52 18.73 4.12
N SER A 506 5.00 19.95 4.29
CA SER A 506 5.49 21.17 3.65
C SER A 506 6.13 22.15 4.65
N VAL A 507 5.35 23.09 5.19
CA VAL A 507 5.81 24.22 6.02
C VAL A 507 6.61 23.75 7.24
N GLN A 508 6.17 22.67 7.92
CA GLN A 508 6.90 22.13 9.09
C GLN A 508 8.28 21.55 8.72
N ARG A 509 8.53 21.28 7.45
CA ARG A 509 9.84 20.85 6.93
C ARG A 509 10.66 22.00 6.35
N GLY A 510 10.13 23.23 6.37
CA GLY A 510 10.83 24.42 5.90
C GLY A 510 10.60 24.77 4.43
N TYR A 511 9.63 24.13 3.75
CA TYR A 511 9.29 24.46 2.37
C TYR A 511 8.36 25.68 2.27
N ASP A 512 8.60 26.55 1.29
CA ASP A 512 7.70 27.65 0.94
C ASP A 512 6.62 27.16 -0.03
N VAL A 513 5.42 26.91 0.49
CA VAL A 513 4.28 26.37 -0.28
C VAL A 513 3.81 27.28 -1.41
N THR A 514 4.20 28.57 -1.44
CA THR A 514 3.81 29.49 -2.51
C THR A 514 4.47 29.18 -3.85
N GLU A 515 5.56 28.39 -3.84
CA GLU A 515 6.26 27.93 -5.04
C GLU A 515 5.69 26.63 -5.63
N TYR A 516 4.69 26.02 -4.97
CA TYR A 516 4.22 24.67 -5.31
C TYR A 516 2.84 24.70 -5.96
N LEU A 517 2.67 23.87 -6.99
CA LEU A 517 1.36 23.49 -7.50
C LEU A 517 0.70 22.53 -6.50
N LEU A 518 -0.54 22.82 -6.11
CA LEU A 518 -1.38 21.83 -5.42
C LEU A 518 -2.09 20.97 -6.48
N ASN A 519 -1.78 19.67 -6.52
CA ASN A 519 -2.39 18.71 -7.42
C ASN A 519 -3.38 17.84 -6.64
N CYS A 520 -4.68 18.09 -6.82
CA CYS A 520 -5.77 17.41 -6.12
C CYS A 520 -6.40 16.32 -6.97
N PHE A 521 -6.54 15.12 -6.40
CA PHE A 521 -7.20 13.95 -7.01
C PHE A 521 -7.88 13.09 -5.92
N GLY A 522 -8.53 11.99 -6.31
CA GLY A 522 -9.26 11.08 -5.41
C GLY A 522 -10.72 10.80 -5.81
#